data_AF-A0A4R4VBT3-F1
#
_entry.id   AF-A0A4R4VBT3-F1
#
_cell.length_a   1.000
_cell.length_b   1.000
_cell.length_c   1.000
_cell.angle_alpha   90.00
_cell.angle_beta   90.00
_cell.angle_gamma   90.00
#
_symmetry.space_group_name_H-M   'P 1'
#
loop_
_entity.id
_entity.type
_entity.pdbx_description
1 polymer ?
#
loop_
_entity_poly.entity_id
_entity_poly.type
_entity_poly.pdbx_seq_one_letter_code
_entity_poly.pdbx_strand_id
1 'polypeptide(L)'
;MPVPRSILGKQALAAMDVADMDLDVIAGAWPDDVRGHYVVSTSDQRTRPLHAFFGDGIMARLSLTPGTGGAPAGRFAWRARVVDTPSVRLREKRPDLFTAGPVGTSSPWGFVNAANTAPLPWGDRLFVTWDAGRPVEVDPVTLEFVAEVGHRDDWKPAMDQAVLPLVSTTAHPVIDPERGCLWSVSRDVITGAVAVIGYDGTGTRVQRWDVENAVLPQATHTITQTRDWLVLADTAYKIDTDEVFGGERTVANNPDGPVLLIRKDDLVPGRGTVSCKQFRIAPEVNHFYARYDDTDGVQVVMEHSEGVDIGMYLREDDIDVYGRPIDPALRGMYCHGMTPALTTVLQFDPETGQVRERARASDPERWWQAELSAIDWCIEGQTDPTRHHLIYLGFHPEAINQRAMRNYEGRIDPSLFPAEETPAVLVTHDREDLKALSEWTFALDDYPTSPSFVPRGRGGTRYAGTNPGGHDGYLVVAVHNDDRFRIELFDAADVGRGPISVLAPPNGTTVPFLIHSAWMPEANPAPNLERHRFTDDLDVRLDQLDPDLAATAREVAADLDVR
;
A
#
# COMPACT_ATOMS: atom_id res chain seq x y z
N MET A 1 -7.87 5.88 24.47
CA MET A 1 -6.58 5.29 24.06
C MET A 1 -6.36 5.74 22.64
N PRO A 2 -5.22 6.35 22.29
CA PRO A 2 -5.05 6.95 20.98
C PRO A 2 -5.05 5.94 19.83
N VAL A 3 -4.39 4.79 20.01
CA VAL A 3 -4.43 3.71 19.01
C VAL A 3 -5.59 2.76 19.35
N PRO A 4 -6.62 2.61 18.49
CA PRO A 4 -7.77 1.74 18.76
C PRO A 4 -7.33 0.30 18.99
N ARG A 5 -7.80 -0.33 20.07
CA ARG A 5 -7.45 -1.72 20.42
C ARG A 5 -8.14 -2.75 19.54
N SER A 6 -9.21 -2.34 18.86
CA SER A 6 -9.92 -3.14 17.89
C SER A 6 -9.21 -3.28 16.54
N ILE A 7 -8.22 -2.43 16.23
CA ILE A 7 -7.61 -2.34 14.89
C ILE A 7 -6.87 -3.62 14.47
N LEU A 8 -6.28 -4.34 15.43
CA LEU A 8 -5.70 -5.68 15.23
C LEU A 8 -6.58 -6.79 15.82
N GLY A 9 -7.80 -6.43 16.22
CA GLY A 9 -8.76 -7.29 16.84
C GLY A 9 -9.23 -8.40 15.91
N LYS A 10 -9.45 -9.59 16.49
CA LYS A 10 -10.01 -10.76 15.79
C LYS A 10 -11.55 -10.81 15.89
N GLN A 11 -12.14 -9.92 16.70
CA GLN A 11 -13.53 -9.99 17.15
C GLN A 11 -14.56 -9.47 16.15
N ALA A 12 -14.17 -8.62 15.20
CA ALA A 12 -15.07 -8.14 14.14
C ALA A 12 -15.51 -9.25 13.15
N LEU A 13 -14.95 -10.47 13.25
CA LEU A 13 -14.99 -11.46 12.17
C LEU A 13 -15.14 -12.89 12.73
N ALA A 14 -16.33 -13.22 13.25
CA ALA A 14 -16.64 -14.56 13.76
C ALA A 14 -16.94 -15.62 12.67
N ALA A 15 -16.83 -15.26 11.38
CA ALA A 15 -16.95 -16.17 10.25
C ALA A 15 -15.65 -16.18 9.43
N MET A 16 -15.40 -17.24 8.65
CA MET A 16 -14.31 -17.27 7.65
C MET A 16 -14.52 -16.21 6.56
N ASP A 17 -15.75 -15.74 6.37
CA ASP A 17 -16.07 -14.56 5.54
C ASP A 17 -15.95 -13.24 6.32
N VAL A 18 -15.39 -12.24 5.65
CA VAL A 18 -15.43 -10.86 6.13
C VAL A 18 -16.85 -10.33 5.95
N ALA A 19 -17.46 -9.85 7.03
CA ALA A 19 -18.88 -9.49 7.01
C ALA A 19 -19.13 -8.27 6.11
N ASP A 20 -20.02 -8.43 5.12
CA ASP A 20 -20.60 -7.31 4.39
C ASP A 20 -21.39 -6.43 5.35
N MET A 21 -21.34 -5.12 5.14
CA MET A 21 -22.09 -4.16 5.92
C MET A 21 -22.67 -3.05 5.05
N ASP A 22 -23.79 -2.50 5.48
CA ASP A 22 -24.38 -1.33 4.85
C ASP A 22 -24.22 -0.14 5.79
N LEU A 23 -23.69 0.96 5.25
CA LEU A 23 -23.43 2.17 6.01
C LEU A 23 -24.59 3.16 5.86
N ASP A 24 -24.97 3.80 6.98
CA ASP A 24 -25.94 4.88 7.01
C ASP A 24 -25.21 6.23 7.08
N VAL A 25 -25.79 7.28 6.48
CA VAL A 25 -25.34 8.67 6.73
C VAL A 25 -25.75 9.04 8.15
N ILE A 26 -24.77 9.32 9.01
CA ILE A 26 -25.01 9.66 10.42
C ILE A 26 -24.81 11.14 10.74
N ALA A 27 -24.11 11.86 9.88
CA ALA A 27 -23.89 13.30 9.98
C ALA A 27 -23.68 13.89 8.59
N GLY A 28 -24.08 15.17 8.42
CA GLY A 28 -23.96 15.88 7.15
C GLY A 28 -24.91 15.37 6.06
N ALA A 29 -24.54 15.61 4.80
CA ALA A 29 -25.31 15.17 3.64
C ALA A 29 -24.37 14.70 2.54
N TRP A 30 -24.54 13.45 2.08
CA TRP A 30 -23.73 12.89 1.00
C TRP A 30 -24.07 13.58 -0.34
N PRO A 31 -23.12 14.26 -0.99
CA PRO A 31 -23.39 14.93 -2.27
C PRO A 31 -23.77 13.94 -3.38
N ASP A 32 -24.67 14.37 -4.26
CA ASP A 32 -25.17 13.54 -5.37
C ASP A 32 -24.17 13.41 -6.55
N ASP A 33 -23.08 14.17 -6.51
CA ASP A 33 -22.00 14.15 -7.48
C ASP A 33 -20.74 13.42 -7.00
N VAL A 34 -20.80 12.76 -5.84
CA VAL A 34 -19.81 11.75 -5.44
C VAL A 34 -20.20 10.41 -6.09
N ARG A 35 -19.28 9.80 -6.84
CA ARG A 35 -19.56 8.59 -7.62
C ARG A 35 -18.38 7.63 -7.63
N GLY A 36 -18.62 6.42 -8.13
CA GLY A 36 -17.63 5.36 -8.23
C GLY A 36 -17.49 4.57 -6.95
N HIS A 37 -16.29 4.07 -6.70
CA HIS A 37 -16.01 3.16 -5.61
C HIS A 37 -14.72 3.53 -4.90
N TYR A 38 -14.75 3.46 -3.57
CA TYR A 38 -13.56 3.43 -2.74
C TYR A 38 -13.19 1.97 -2.52
N VAL A 39 -11.97 1.58 -2.91
CA VAL A 39 -11.42 0.25 -2.68
C VAL A 39 -10.25 0.36 -1.72
N VAL A 40 -10.12 -0.60 -0.80
CA VAL A 40 -9.09 -0.56 0.25
C VAL A 40 -8.64 -1.96 0.61
N SER A 41 -7.34 -2.13 0.80
CA SER A 41 -6.76 -3.40 1.23
C SER A 41 -6.61 -3.47 2.75
N THR A 42 -6.69 -4.68 3.28
CA THR A 42 -6.42 -5.01 4.69
C THR A 42 -5.72 -6.36 4.78
N SER A 43 -5.03 -6.57 5.90
CA SER A 43 -4.38 -7.84 6.25
C SER A 43 -5.25 -8.65 7.21
N ASP A 44 -5.48 -9.93 6.92
CA ASP A 44 -6.34 -10.80 7.70
C ASP A 44 -5.68 -11.27 9.01
N GLN A 45 -6.01 -10.59 10.11
CA GLN A 45 -5.50 -10.91 11.44
C GLN A 45 -5.94 -12.29 11.98
N ARG A 46 -6.94 -12.96 11.35
CA ARG A 46 -7.37 -14.32 11.73
C ARG A 46 -6.30 -15.37 11.39
N THR A 47 -5.44 -15.06 10.41
CA THR A 47 -4.24 -15.85 10.06
C THR A 47 -3.13 -15.77 11.13
N ARG A 48 -3.31 -14.92 12.14
CA ARG A 48 -2.40 -14.72 13.28
C ARG A 48 -0.97 -14.41 12.86
N PRO A 49 -0.75 -13.41 12.00
CA PRO A 49 0.60 -13.06 11.59
C PRO A 49 1.39 -12.51 12.79
N LEU A 50 2.73 -12.59 12.74
CA LEU A 50 3.58 -11.94 13.75
C LEU A 50 3.58 -10.42 13.59
N HIS A 51 3.70 -9.97 12.35
CA HIS A 51 3.57 -8.57 11.94
C HIS A 51 2.18 -8.35 11.35
N ALA A 52 1.48 -7.28 11.72
CA ALA A 52 0.10 -7.02 11.32
C ALA A 52 -0.09 -7.03 9.79
N PHE A 53 0.91 -6.63 9.02
CA PHE A 53 0.92 -6.63 7.55
C PHE A 53 1.13 -7.98 6.86
N PHE A 54 1.35 -9.10 7.55
CA PHE A 54 1.66 -10.39 6.88
C PHE A 54 0.53 -11.44 6.92
N GLY A 55 -0.68 -11.01 7.22
CA GLY A 55 -1.87 -11.84 7.06
C GLY A 55 -2.32 -11.88 5.60
N ASP A 56 -3.14 -12.87 5.26
CA ASP A 56 -3.70 -13.01 3.90
C ASP A 56 -4.53 -11.75 3.54
N GLY A 57 -4.57 -11.38 2.27
CA GLY A 57 -5.19 -10.15 1.81
C GLY A 57 -6.70 -10.17 1.87
N ILE A 58 -7.28 -9.06 2.32
CA ILE A 58 -8.70 -8.76 2.22
C ILE A 58 -8.83 -7.51 1.37
N MET A 59 -9.68 -7.57 0.36
CA MET A 59 -10.11 -6.40 -0.40
C MET A 59 -11.49 -5.98 0.08
N ALA A 60 -11.67 -4.69 0.37
CA ALA A 60 -12.96 -4.10 0.65
C ALA A 60 -13.30 -3.02 -0.38
N ARG A 61 -14.59 -2.91 -0.71
CA ARG A 61 -15.14 -1.95 -1.65
C ARG A 61 -16.36 -1.28 -1.05
N LEU A 62 -16.33 0.05 -1.00
CA LEU A 62 -17.47 0.91 -0.72
C LEU A 62 -18.01 1.48 -2.03
N SER A 63 -19.29 1.23 -2.33
CA SER A 63 -19.97 1.98 -3.40
C SER A 63 -20.30 3.38 -2.91
N LEU A 64 -19.87 4.42 -3.64
CA LEU A 64 -20.04 5.82 -3.24
C LEU A 64 -21.38 6.42 -3.69
N THR A 65 -22.26 5.60 -4.28
CA THR A 65 -23.63 5.95 -4.62
C THR A 65 -24.58 5.18 -3.70
N PRO A 66 -25.59 5.82 -3.08
CA PRO A 66 -26.51 5.11 -2.21
C PRO A 66 -27.44 4.18 -3.01
N GLY A 67 -27.74 3.00 -2.46
CA GLY A 67 -28.61 2.00 -3.06
C GLY A 67 -27.97 1.18 -4.20
N THR A 68 -26.66 1.32 -4.41
CA THR A 68 -25.89 0.50 -5.37
C THR A 68 -25.01 -0.52 -4.64
N GLY A 69 -24.36 -1.43 -5.39
CA GLY A 69 -23.52 -2.48 -4.80
C GLY A 69 -24.28 -3.51 -3.95
N GLY A 70 -25.60 -3.60 -4.13
CA GLY A 70 -26.49 -4.49 -3.38
C GLY A 70 -26.98 -3.94 -2.03
N ALA A 71 -26.72 -2.67 -1.71
CA ALA A 71 -27.30 -2.03 -0.53
C ALA A 71 -28.78 -1.63 -0.74
N PRO A 72 -29.60 -1.58 0.32
CA PRO A 72 -30.92 -0.95 0.28
C PRO A 72 -30.87 0.52 -0.15
N ALA A 73 -32.01 1.04 -0.63
CA ALA A 73 -32.14 2.45 -1.00
C ALA A 73 -31.74 3.38 0.18
N GLY A 74 -30.88 4.35 -0.11
CA GLY A 74 -30.39 5.31 0.89
C GLY A 74 -29.19 4.83 1.73
N ARG A 75 -28.71 3.59 1.52
CA ARG A 75 -27.55 3.02 2.22
C ARG A 75 -26.38 2.76 1.28
N PHE A 76 -25.18 2.66 1.84
CA PHE A 76 -23.95 2.48 1.08
C PHE A 76 -23.38 1.08 1.31
N ALA A 77 -23.12 0.35 0.23
CA ALA A 77 -22.62 -1.02 0.29
C ALA A 77 -21.11 -1.04 0.57
N TRP A 78 -20.72 -1.54 1.74
CA TRP A 78 -19.36 -1.99 2.03
C TRP A 78 -19.30 -3.51 1.86
N ARG A 79 -18.49 -3.97 0.90
CA ARG A 79 -18.34 -5.40 0.56
C ARG A 79 -16.88 -5.79 0.69
N ALA A 80 -16.60 -6.86 1.43
CA ALA A 80 -15.22 -7.26 1.70
C ALA A 80 -15.01 -8.75 1.56
N ARG A 81 -13.91 -9.17 0.92
CA ARG A 81 -13.58 -10.58 0.70
C ARG A 81 -12.11 -10.82 0.96
N VAL A 82 -11.78 -12.00 1.49
CA VAL A 82 -10.41 -12.51 1.41
C VAL A 82 -10.11 -12.74 -0.07
N VAL A 83 -8.94 -12.31 -0.53
CA VAL A 83 -8.48 -12.56 -1.88
C VAL A 83 -8.10 -14.04 -1.95
N ASP A 84 -8.97 -14.85 -2.58
CA ASP A 84 -8.90 -16.32 -2.67
C ASP A 84 -7.77 -16.81 -3.59
N THR A 85 -6.53 -16.44 -3.27
CA THR A 85 -5.31 -16.79 -3.99
C THR A 85 -4.96 -18.28 -3.82
N PRO A 86 -4.05 -18.84 -4.65
CA PRO A 86 -3.56 -20.21 -4.45
C PRO A 86 -3.00 -20.45 -3.04
N SER A 87 -2.30 -19.48 -2.43
CA SER A 87 -1.76 -19.59 -1.08
C SER A 87 -2.87 -19.69 -0.02
N VAL A 88 -3.95 -18.91 -0.15
CA VAL A 88 -5.13 -19.00 0.72
C VAL A 88 -5.78 -20.37 0.64
N ARG A 89 -6.03 -20.89 -0.57
CA ARG A 89 -6.64 -22.22 -0.75
C ARG A 89 -5.80 -23.37 -0.21
N LEU A 90 -4.47 -23.30 -0.40
CA LEU A 90 -3.56 -24.27 0.20
C LEU A 90 -3.64 -24.23 1.73
N ARG A 91 -3.71 -23.03 2.32
CA ARG A 91 -3.88 -22.84 3.76
C ARG A 91 -5.22 -23.35 4.26
N GLU A 92 -6.31 -23.16 3.53
CA GLU A 92 -7.62 -23.71 3.90
C GLU A 92 -7.62 -25.24 3.94
N LYS A 93 -6.97 -25.88 2.97
CA LYS A 93 -6.86 -27.35 2.92
C LYS A 93 -5.94 -27.90 4.02
N ARG A 94 -4.82 -27.21 4.33
CA ARG A 94 -3.79 -27.66 5.29
C ARG A 94 -3.24 -26.52 6.15
N PRO A 95 -4.05 -25.96 7.08
CA PRO A 95 -3.62 -24.82 7.89
C PRO A 95 -2.50 -25.17 8.88
N ASP A 96 -2.35 -26.46 9.21
CA ASP A 96 -1.32 -27.00 10.09
C ASP A 96 0.11 -26.84 9.55
N LEU A 97 0.27 -26.58 8.25
CA LEU A 97 1.57 -26.49 7.59
C LEU A 97 2.11 -25.07 7.44
N PHE A 98 1.34 -24.05 7.83
CA PHE A 98 1.73 -22.66 7.66
C PHE A 98 2.32 -22.09 8.94
N THR A 99 3.50 -21.48 8.83
CA THR A 99 4.22 -20.88 9.95
C THR A 99 4.41 -19.39 9.71
N ALA A 100 3.82 -18.57 10.58
CA ALA A 100 4.02 -17.13 10.55
C ALA A 100 5.44 -16.78 11.02
N GLY A 101 6.12 -15.95 10.24
CA GLY A 101 7.47 -15.43 10.52
C GLY A 101 7.52 -13.90 10.47
N PRO A 102 8.70 -13.33 10.79
CA PRO A 102 8.89 -11.87 10.88
C PRO A 102 8.97 -11.17 9.51
N VAL A 103 8.96 -11.92 8.41
CA VAL A 103 9.03 -11.37 7.03
C VAL A 103 7.96 -11.97 6.11
N GLY A 104 6.95 -12.61 6.69
CA GLY A 104 5.89 -13.30 5.93
C GLY A 104 5.52 -14.65 6.52
N THR A 105 4.64 -15.37 5.83
CA THR A 105 4.24 -16.73 6.19
C THR A 105 4.86 -17.74 5.24
N SER A 106 5.47 -18.80 5.77
CA SER A 106 6.04 -19.91 5.00
C SER A 106 5.26 -21.21 5.19
N SER A 107 5.44 -22.13 4.25
CA SER A 107 4.89 -23.49 4.25
C SER A 107 5.81 -24.42 3.45
N PRO A 108 5.59 -25.75 3.47
CA PRO A 108 6.29 -26.67 2.57
C PRO A 108 6.13 -26.35 1.07
N TRP A 109 5.05 -25.66 0.67
CA TRP A 109 4.84 -25.21 -0.71
C TRP A 109 5.66 -23.97 -1.08
N GLY A 110 6.10 -23.19 -0.09
CA GLY A 110 6.85 -21.95 -0.26
C GLY A 110 6.28 -20.79 0.56
N PHE A 111 6.46 -19.56 0.09
CA PHE A 111 6.05 -18.33 0.77
C PHE A 111 4.69 -17.82 0.28
N VAL A 112 3.81 -17.47 1.21
CA VAL A 112 2.48 -16.94 0.91
C VAL A 112 2.59 -15.62 0.16
N ASN A 113 1.98 -15.52 -1.03
CA ASN A 113 1.62 -14.24 -1.62
C ASN A 113 0.42 -13.66 -0.85
N ALA A 114 0.66 -12.65 -0.03
CA ALA A 114 -0.39 -12.07 0.82
C ALA A 114 -1.39 -11.22 0.02
N ALA A 115 -0.94 -10.54 -1.04
CA ALA A 115 -1.77 -9.65 -1.88
C ALA A 115 -2.67 -8.72 -1.04
N ASN A 116 -2.08 -7.99 -0.10
CA ASN A 116 -2.80 -7.28 0.96
C ASN A 116 -2.42 -5.81 1.11
N THR A 117 -1.43 -5.29 0.38
CA THR A 117 -0.88 -3.95 0.61
C THR A 117 -1.74 -2.90 -0.08
N ALA A 118 -1.83 -2.90 -1.41
CA ALA A 118 -2.51 -1.84 -2.14
C ALA A 118 -3.47 -2.31 -3.25
N PRO A 119 -4.62 -1.65 -3.41
CA PRO A 119 -5.42 -1.74 -4.62
C PRO A 119 -4.80 -0.89 -5.73
N LEU A 120 -4.78 -1.40 -6.95
CA LEU A 120 -4.36 -0.69 -8.15
C LEU A 120 -5.45 -0.80 -9.23
N PRO A 121 -6.34 0.18 -9.34
CA PRO A 121 -7.27 0.27 -10.46
C PRO A 121 -6.54 0.50 -11.79
N TRP A 122 -6.91 -0.27 -12.81
CA TRP A 122 -6.50 -0.03 -14.20
C TRP A 122 -7.75 0.05 -15.08
N GLY A 123 -8.26 1.28 -15.24
CA GLY A 123 -9.56 1.51 -15.84
C GLY A 123 -10.64 0.83 -14.99
N ASP A 124 -11.28 -0.19 -15.55
CA ASP A 124 -12.36 -0.95 -14.89
C ASP A 124 -11.88 -2.29 -14.33
N ARG A 125 -10.56 -2.54 -14.31
CA ARG A 125 -9.95 -3.73 -13.69
C ARG A 125 -9.32 -3.34 -12.36
N LEU A 126 -9.21 -4.32 -11.46
CA LEU A 126 -8.64 -4.11 -10.14
C LEU A 126 -7.52 -5.11 -9.89
N PHE A 127 -6.36 -4.58 -9.51
CA PHE A 127 -5.23 -5.38 -9.05
C PHE A 127 -5.03 -5.17 -7.55
N VAL A 128 -4.43 -6.15 -6.90
CA VAL A 128 -4.04 -6.13 -5.49
C VAL A 128 -2.58 -6.55 -5.40
N THR A 129 -1.81 -5.79 -4.63
CA THR A 129 -0.34 -5.86 -4.66
C THR A 129 0.23 -6.11 -3.27
N TRP A 130 1.48 -6.58 -3.25
CA TRP A 130 2.26 -6.82 -2.05
C TRP A 130 3.75 -6.86 -2.41
N ASP A 131 4.62 -6.39 -1.53
CA ASP A 131 6.08 -6.25 -1.70
C ASP A 131 6.83 -7.58 -1.93
N ALA A 132 6.19 -8.71 -1.65
CA ALA A 132 6.79 -10.04 -1.70
C ALA A 132 5.99 -11.06 -2.53
N GLY A 133 5.17 -10.57 -3.47
CA GLY A 133 4.47 -11.42 -4.43
C GLY A 133 4.26 -10.77 -5.80
N ARG A 134 3.77 -11.57 -6.75
CA ARG A 134 3.27 -11.04 -8.03
C ARG A 134 1.97 -10.26 -7.77
N PRO A 135 1.70 -9.16 -8.51
CA PRO A 135 0.39 -8.52 -8.50
C PRO A 135 -0.71 -9.54 -8.82
N VAL A 136 -1.85 -9.41 -8.16
CA VAL A 136 -3.02 -10.26 -8.31
C VAL A 136 -4.15 -9.46 -8.95
N GLU A 137 -4.73 -9.92 -10.05
CA GLU A 137 -5.99 -9.37 -10.56
C GLU A 137 -7.17 -9.98 -9.79
N VAL A 138 -8.14 -9.14 -9.42
CA VAL A 138 -9.42 -9.56 -8.82
C VAL A 138 -10.58 -8.99 -9.62
N ASP A 139 -11.72 -9.65 -9.56
CA ASP A 139 -12.96 -9.14 -10.14
C ASP A 139 -13.45 -7.92 -9.32
N PRO A 140 -13.60 -6.73 -9.91
CA PRO A 140 -14.01 -5.54 -9.14
C PRO A 140 -15.44 -5.61 -8.55
N VAL A 141 -16.29 -6.51 -9.06
CA VAL A 141 -17.67 -6.71 -8.58
C VAL A 141 -17.71 -7.69 -7.43
N THR A 142 -17.15 -8.89 -7.62
CA THR A 142 -17.22 -10.00 -6.65
C THR A 142 -16.04 -9.99 -5.68
N LEU A 143 -14.95 -9.31 -6.02
CA LEU A 143 -13.64 -9.33 -5.33
C LEU A 143 -12.96 -10.70 -5.34
N GLU A 144 -13.42 -11.61 -6.20
CA GLU A 144 -12.82 -12.93 -6.35
C GLU A 144 -11.48 -12.86 -7.09
N PHE A 145 -10.57 -13.76 -6.72
CA PHE A 145 -9.30 -13.94 -7.41
C PHE A 145 -9.51 -14.30 -8.88
N VAL A 146 -8.79 -13.61 -9.77
CA VAL A 146 -8.78 -13.87 -11.22
C VAL A 146 -7.46 -14.55 -11.63
N ALA A 147 -6.31 -13.91 -11.39
CA ALA A 147 -5.01 -14.46 -11.76
C ALA A 147 -3.85 -13.72 -11.06
N GLU A 148 -2.69 -14.36 -10.95
CA GLU A 148 -1.42 -13.67 -10.71
C GLU A 148 -0.84 -13.15 -12.04
N VAL A 149 -0.21 -11.98 -12.02
CA VAL A 149 0.33 -11.35 -13.23
C VAL A 149 1.62 -12.03 -13.69
N GLY A 150 1.55 -12.70 -14.84
CA GLY A 150 2.69 -13.29 -15.54
C GLY A 150 3.24 -14.57 -14.90
N HIS A 151 3.92 -15.41 -15.69
CA HIS A 151 4.56 -16.64 -15.22
C HIS A 151 5.73 -16.38 -14.26
N ARG A 152 5.89 -17.23 -13.23
CA ARG A 152 6.86 -17.01 -12.13
C ARG A 152 8.29 -16.82 -12.59
N ASP A 153 8.71 -17.56 -13.62
CA ASP A 153 10.08 -17.51 -14.13
C ASP A 153 10.45 -16.15 -14.74
N ASP A 154 9.48 -15.41 -15.29
CA ASP A 154 9.73 -14.07 -15.83
C ASP A 154 10.10 -13.06 -14.73
N TRP A 155 9.62 -13.32 -13.52
CA TRP A 155 9.89 -12.49 -12.36
C TRP A 155 11.22 -12.79 -11.68
N LYS A 156 11.90 -13.90 -12.03
CA LYS A 156 13.10 -14.44 -11.36
C LYS A 156 12.98 -14.39 -9.82
N PRO A 157 12.24 -15.32 -9.21
CA PRO A 157 11.96 -15.31 -7.78
C PRO A 157 13.22 -15.17 -6.93
N ALA A 158 13.14 -14.39 -5.85
CA ALA A 158 14.19 -14.28 -4.85
C ALA A 158 14.43 -15.63 -4.14
N MET A 159 13.37 -16.42 -3.98
CA MET A 159 13.45 -17.83 -3.64
C MET A 159 12.48 -18.62 -4.53
N ASP A 160 12.98 -19.68 -5.17
CA ASP A 160 12.24 -20.44 -6.18
C ASP A 160 11.69 -21.76 -5.61
N GLN A 161 10.70 -21.67 -4.71
CA GLN A 161 10.09 -22.87 -4.08
C GLN A 161 9.12 -23.61 -5.00
N ALA A 162 8.80 -24.87 -4.69
CA ALA A 162 8.05 -25.75 -5.59
C ALA A 162 6.73 -25.18 -6.11
N VAL A 163 5.98 -24.44 -5.29
CA VAL A 163 4.63 -23.96 -5.66
C VAL A 163 4.45 -22.47 -5.43
N LEU A 164 4.90 -21.95 -4.29
CA LEU A 164 4.72 -20.55 -3.91
C LEU A 164 6.08 -19.82 -3.86
N PRO A 165 6.57 -19.27 -4.99
CA PRO A 165 7.82 -18.52 -5.01
C PRO A 165 7.76 -17.25 -4.17
N LEU A 166 8.88 -16.89 -3.54
CA LEU A 166 9.07 -15.54 -3.02
C LEU A 166 9.52 -14.61 -4.14
N VAL A 167 8.66 -13.70 -4.58
CA VAL A 167 8.98 -12.68 -5.59
C VAL A 167 8.99 -11.32 -4.92
N SER A 168 10.17 -10.71 -4.74
CA SER A 168 10.23 -9.35 -4.17
C SER A 168 9.94 -8.32 -5.26
N THR A 169 8.87 -7.55 -5.04
CA THR A 169 8.32 -6.57 -6.00
C THR A 169 8.04 -5.23 -5.31
N THR A 170 7.26 -4.37 -5.96
CA THR A 170 6.70 -3.14 -5.38
C THR A 170 5.24 -3.33 -5.05
N ALA A 171 4.80 -2.77 -3.92
CA ALA A 171 3.38 -2.63 -3.61
C ALA A 171 2.69 -1.54 -4.45
N HIS A 172 3.45 -0.61 -5.04
CA HIS A 172 2.90 0.49 -5.84
C HIS A 172 3.41 0.44 -7.29
N PRO A 173 3.06 -0.59 -8.09
CA PRO A 173 3.27 -0.54 -9.52
C PRO A 173 2.42 0.58 -10.14
N VAL A 174 2.82 1.06 -11.31
CA VAL A 174 2.16 2.20 -11.98
C VAL A 174 1.60 1.80 -13.33
N ILE A 175 0.43 2.34 -13.67
CA ILE A 175 -0.19 2.18 -14.99
C ILE A 175 0.25 3.33 -15.88
N ASP A 176 0.93 3.03 -16.99
CA ASP A 176 1.33 4.03 -17.98
C ASP A 176 0.17 4.31 -18.95
N PRO A 177 -0.41 5.52 -18.92
CA PRO A 177 -1.58 5.82 -19.75
C PRO A 177 -1.27 5.94 -21.24
N GLU A 178 -0.03 6.30 -21.61
CA GLU A 178 0.37 6.45 -23.02
C GLU A 178 0.76 5.12 -23.65
N ARG A 179 1.45 4.28 -22.85
CA ARG A 179 1.92 2.97 -23.31
C ARG A 179 0.89 1.86 -23.10
N GLY A 180 -0.11 2.10 -22.26
CA GLY A 180 -1.16 1.13 -21.97
C GLY A 180 -0.61 -0.12 -21.31
N CYS A 181 0.32 0.03 -20.36
CA CYS A 181 0.97 -1.07 -19.67
C CYS A 181 1.08 -0.80 -18.16
N LEU A 182 1.33 -1.86 -17.40
CA LEU A 182 1.72 -1.79 -15.99
C LEU A 182 3.26 -1.91 -15.91
N TRP A 183 3.87 -0.97 -15.20
CA TRP A 183 5.27 -1.03 -14.79
C TRP A 183 5.36 -1.48 -13.34
N SER A 184 6.24 -2.45 -13.09
CA SER A 184 6.59 -2.95 -11.76
C SER A 184 8.10 -3.18 -11.69
N VAL A 185 8.57 -3.76 -10.60
CA VAL A 185 9.97 -4.11 -10.41
C VAL A 185 10.10 -5.49 -9.78
N SER A 186 11.27 -6.08 -9.98
CA SER A 186 11.72 -7.26 -9.23
C SER A 186 13.06 -6.95 -8.61
N ARG A 187 13.22 -7.30 -7.33
CA ARG A 187 14.45 -7.07 -6.56
C ARG A 187 15.00 -8.39 -6.04
N ASP A 188 16.30 -8.62 -6.21
CA ASP A 188 17.00 -9.68 -5.53
C ASP A 188 17.25 -9.27 -4.06
N VAL A 189 16.68 -10.02 -3.12
CA VAL A 189 16.67 -9.63 -1.70
C VAL A 189 18.05 -9.64 -1.04
N ILE A 190 19.02 -10.35 -1.61
CA ILE A 190 20.36 -10.53 -1.05
C ILE A 190 21.32 -9.49 -1.62
N THR A 191 21.32 -9.32 -2.93
CA THR A 191 22.26 -8.46 -3.65
C THR A 191 21.74 -7.04 -3.83
N GLY A 192 20.42 -6.84 -3.74
CA GLY A 192 19.75 -5.58 -4.06
C GLY A 192 19.67 -5.29 -5.57
N ALA A 193 20.13 -6.19 -6.44
CA ALA A 193 20.00 -6.05 -7.89
C ALA A 193 18.52 -5.92 -8.26
N VAL A 194 18.21 -5.00 -9.16
CA VAL A 194 16.83 -4.63 -9.52
C VAL A 194 16.60 -4.80 -11.02
N ALA A 195 15.37 -5.15 -11.38
CA ALA A 195 14.90 -5.21 -12.76
C ALA A 195 13.56 -4.49 -12.89
N VAL A 196 13.33 -3.87 -14.05
CA VAL A 196 12.02 -3.36 -14.44
C VAL A 196 11.20 -4.51 -15.01
N ILE A 197 9.92 -4.56 -14.63
CA ILE A 197 8.93 -5.51 -15.12
C ILE A 197 7.86 -4.74 -15.89
N GLY A 198 7.52 -5.20 -17.10
CA GLY A 198 6.45 -4.64 -17.93
C GLY A 198 5.38 -5.67 -18.22
N TYR A 199 4.11 -5.29 -18.02
CA TYR A 199 2.94 -6.10 -18.36
C TYR A 199 2.01 -5.30 -19.28
N ASP A 200 1.66 -5.86 -20.43
CA ASP A 200 0.79 -5.21 -21.43
C ASP A 200 -0.70 -5.21 -21.04
N GLY A 201 -1.04 -5.86 -19.93
CA GLY A 201 -2.40 -5.97 -19.42
C GLY A 201 -3.10 -7.28 -19.81
N THR A 202 -2.51 -8.14 -20.63
CA THR A 202 -3.10 -9.42 -21.05
C THR A 202 -2.04 -10.50 -21.23
N GLY A 203 -2.45 -11.73 -21.51
CA GLY A 203 -1.53 -12.83 -21.74
C GLY A 203 -0.91 -13.38 -20.47
N THR A 204 0.03 -14.31 -20.65
CA THR A 204 0.57 -15.16 -19.58
C THR A 204 1.97 -14.78 -19.12
N ARG A 205 2.62 -13.79 -19.75
CA ARG A 205 4.04 -13.47 -19.56
C ARG A 205 4.23 -12.00 -19.23
N VAL A 206 5.33 -11.69 -18.56
CA VAL A 206 5.82 -10.31 -18.39
C VAL A 206 7.18 -10.14 -19.04
N GLN A 207 7.50 -8.91 -19.39
CA GLN A 207 8.82 -8.54 -19.89
C GLN A 207 9.70 -8.07 -18.74
N ARG A 208 10.99 -8.38 -18.81
CA ARG A 208 11.96 -8.07 -17.76
C ARG A 208 13.22 -7.45 -18.36
N TRP A 209 13.68 -6.36 -17.76
CA TRP A 209 14.97 -5.73 -18.05
C TRP A 209 15.77 -5.58 -16.76
N ASP A 210 16.88 -6.31 -16.63
CA ASP A 210 17.79 -6.14 -15.51
C ASP A 210 18.45 -4.74 -15.59
N VAL A 211 18.42 -3.97 -14.50
CA VAL A 211 18.98 -2.61 -14.49
C VAL A 211 20.49 -2.69 -14.34
N GLU A 212 21.21 -2.13 -15.31
CA GLU A 212 22.66 -2.26 -15.40
C GLU A 212 23.37 -1.52 -14.25
N ASN A 213 24.23 -2.24 -13.53
CA ASN A 213 25.12 -1.70 -12.49
C ASN A 213 24.42 -0.91 -11.38
N ALA A 214 23.14 -1.20 -11.10
CA ALA A 214 22.36 -0.54 -10.07
C ALA A 214 21.85 -1.53 -9.01
N VAL A 215 21.80 -1.08 -7.76
CA VAL A 215 21.24 -1.84 -6.64
C VAL A 215 20.41 -0.92 -5.76
N LEU A 216 19.36 -1.47 -5.18
CA LEU A 216 18.56 -0.86 -4.12
C LEU A 216 18.78 -1.71 -2.85
N PRO A 217 19.54 -1.24 -1.85
CA PRO A 217 20.04 -2.10 -0.76
C PRO A 217 19.01 -2.55 0.28
N GLN A 218 17.84 -1.91 0.39
CA GLN A 218 16.82 -2.21 1.39
C GLN A 218 15.59 -2.89 0.77
N ALA A 219 14.79 -2.13 0.01
CA ALA A 219 13.52 -2.57 -0.55
C ALA A 219 13.08 -1.68 -1.73
N THR A 220 11.99 -2.07 -2.36
CA THR A 220 11.35 -1.39 -3.50
C THR A 220 9.86 -1.18 -3.25
N HIS A 221 9.48 -0.60 -2.11
CA HIS A 221 8.08 -0.50 -1.70
C HIS A 221 7.24 0.29 -2.72
N THR A 222 7.74 1.45 -3.14
CA THR A 222 7.07 2.36 -4.08
C THR A 222 7.92 2.58 -5.32
N ILE A 223 7.27 2.67 -6.49
CA ILE A 223 7.85 3.28 -7.70
C ILE A 223 6.89 4.38 -8.19
N THR A 224 7.42 5.30 -9.00
CA THR A 224 6.56 6.27 -9.70
C THR A 224 7.05 6.47 -11.14
N GLN A 225 6.30 7.25 -11.91
CA GLN A 225 6.63 7.58 -13.29
C GLN A 225 6.38 9.03 -13.62
N THR A 226 7.13 9.52 -14.60
CA THR A 226 6.78 10.68 -15.42
C THR A 226 6.33 10.20 -16.81
N ARG A 227 6.16 11.09 -17.77
CA ARG A 227 5.92 10.74 -19.17
C ARG A 227 7.05 9.89 -19.75
N ASP A 228 8.30 10.29 -19.50
CA ASP A 228 9.48 9.67 -20.13
C ASP A 228 10.31 8.79 -19.19
N TRP A 229 10.13 8.90 -17.87
CA TRP A 229 10.97 8.22 -16.89
C TRP A 229 10.17 7.32 -15.94
N LEU A 230 10.75 6.18 -15.58
CA LEU A 230 10.43 5.47 -14.35
C LEU A 230 11.39 5.93 -13.25
N VAL A 231 10.86 6.09 -12.04
CA VAL A 231 11.61 6.49 -10.85
C VAL A 231 11.49 5.37 -9.82
N LEU A 232 12.61 4.73 -9.53
CA LEU A 232 12.73 3.67 -8.53
C LEU A 232 13.58 4.21 -7.38
N ALA A 233 13.16 4.02 -6.13
CA ALA A 233 13.94 4.45 -4.97
C ALA A 233 14.18 3.28 -4.02
N ASP A 234 15.29 3.35 -3.29
CA ASP A 234 15.52 2.47 -2.15
C ASP A 234 14.64 2.90 -0.99
N THR A 235 13.67 2.05 -0.63
CA THR A 235 12.68 2.39 0.40
C THR A 235 13.08 1.87 1.77
N ALA A 236 12.63 2.55 2.82
CA ALA A 236 12.95 2.31 4.23
C ALA A 236 12.27 1.04 4.79
N TYR A 237 12.68 -0.11 4.26
CA TYR A 237 12.30 -1.43 4.75
C TYR A 237 13.46 -2.40 4.64
N LYS A 238 14.34 -2.38 5.64
CA LYS A 238 15.53 -3.23 5.67
C LYS A 238 15.22 -4.59 6.29
N ILE A 239 15.62 -5.67 5.64
CA ILE A 239 15.56 -7.02 6.21
C ILE A 239 16.76 -7.22 7.14
N ASP A 240 16.50 -7.76 8.33
CA ASP A 240 17.53 -8.20 9.27
C ASP A 240 17.68 -9.72 9.19
N THR A 241 18.87 -10.20 8.81
CA THR A 241 19.14 -11.63 8.69
C THR A 241 19.05 -12.34 10.04
N ASP A 242 19.44 -11.68 11.14
CA ASP A 242 19.39 -12.31 12.46
C ASP A 242 17.93 -12.56 12.87
N GLU A 243 17.05 -11.59 12.64
CA GLU A 243 15.61 -11.73 12.88
C GLU A 243 14.99 -12.85 12.03
N VAL A 244 15.34 -12.94 10.74
CA VAL A 244 14.88 -14.01 9.85
C VAL A 244 15.25 -15.41 10.38
N PHE A 245 16.41 -15.54 11.05
CA PHE A 245 16.86 -16.79 11.65
C PHE A 245 16.52 -16.92 13.15
N GLY A 246 15.58 -16.12 13.65
CA GLY A 246 15.01 -16.22 15.00
C GLY A 246 15.74 -15.45 16.09
N GLY A 247 16.72 -14.62 15.72
CA GLY A 247 17.37 -13.65 16.58
C GLY A 247 16.57 -12.35 16.76
N GLU A 248 17.21 -11.35 17.37
CA GLU A 248 16.65 -10.01 17.51
C GLU A 248 17.00 -9.14 16.30
N ARG A 249 16.04 -8.31 15.87
CA ARG A 249 16.32 -7.22 14.92
C ARG A 249 17.20 -6.17 15.60
N THR A 250 18.38 -5.91 15.05
CA THR A 250 19.35 -4.94 15.59
C THR A 250 19.74 -3.85 14.60
N VAL A 251 19.28 -3.96 13.35
CA VAL A 251 19.55 -2.95 12.30
C VAL A 251 18.41 -1.94 12.18
N ALA A 252 18.76 -0.68 11.95
CA ALA A 252 17.85 0.34 11.45
C ALA A 252 17.85 0.36 9.92
N ASN A 253 16.80 0.97 9.34
CA ASN A 253 16.80 1.35 7.93
C ASN A 253 18.02 2.24 7.60
N ASN A 254 18.51 2.22 6.38
CA ASN A 254 19.60 3.12 5.98
C ASN A 254 19.08 4.57 5.97
N PRO A 255 19.87 5.56 6.41
CA PRO A 255 19.45 6.96 6.50
C PRO A 255 19.33 7.67 5.14
N ASP A 256 19.84 7.03 4.09
CA ASP A 256 19.90 7.58 2.75
C ASP A 256 20.00 6.44 1.72
N GLY A 257 19.48 6.68 0.53
CA GLY A 257 19.23 5.62 -0.45
C GLY A 257 19.42 6.08 -1.90
N PRO A 258 19.78 5.16 -2.81
CA PRO A 258 19.79 5.44 -4.24
C PRO A 258 18.39 5.70 -4.79
N VAL A 259 18.31 6.58 -5.80
CA VAL A 259 17.15 6.78 -6.66
C VAL A 259 17.60 6.58 -8.10
N LEU A 260 16.88 5.76 -8.87
CA LEU A 260 17.18 5.38 -10.24
C LEU A 260 16.13 5.99 -11.17
N LEU A 261 16.58 6.68 -12.21
CA LEU A 261 15.76 7.17 -13.30
C LEU A 261 16.04 6.31 -14.54
N ILE A 262 15.01 5.64 -15.05
CA ILE A 262 15.09 4.75 -16.21
C ILE A 262 14.23 5.32 -17.32
N ARG A 263 14.81 5.55 -18.50
CA ARG A 263 14.08 6.12 -19.63
C ARG A 263 13.19 5.05 -20.25
N LYS A 264 11.89 5.34 -20.37
CA LYS A 264 10.88 4.34 -20.76
C LYS A 264 11.07 3.77 -22.16
N ASP A 265 11.43 4.58 -23.18
CA ASP A 265 11.64 4.01 -24.52
C ASP A 265 12.95 3.21 -24.68
N ASP A 266 13.77 3.10 -23.63
CA ASP A 266 14.90 2.18 -23.62
C ASP A 266 14.49 0.76 -23.18
N LEU A 267 13.28 0.60 -22.63
CA LEU A 267 12.63 -0.67 -22.28
C LEU A 267 12.08 -1.36 -23.54
N VAL A 268 12.99 -1.65 -24.48
CA VAL A 268 12.65 -2.28 -25.76
C VAL A 268 12.41 -3.79 -25.54
N PRO A 269 11.25 -4.34 -25.95
CA PRO A 269 10.96 -5.77 -25.82
C PRO A 269 12.07 -6.65 -26.41
N GLY A 270 12.42 -7.73 -25.70
CA GLY A 270 13.46 -8.68 -26.11
C GLY A 270 14.89 -8.27 -25.76
N ARG A 271 15.14 -7.03 -25.29
CA ARG A 271 16.39 -6.71 -24.59
C ARG A 271 16.32 -7.23 -23.15
N GLY A 272 17.43 -7.78 -22.65
CA GLY A 272 17.50 -8.31 -21.29
C GLY A 272 17.93 -7.30 -20.22
N THR A 273 18.46 -6.14 -20.63
CA THR A 273 19.01 -5.12 -19.73
C THR A 273 18.59 -3.72 -20.14
N VAL A 274 18.65 -2.78 -19.19
CA VAL A 274 18.41 -1.34 -19.40
C VAL A 274 19.36 -0.51 -18.53
N SER A 275 19.81 0.64 -19.04
CA SER A 275 20.63 1.57 -18.26
C SER A 275 19.78 2.49 -17.40
N CYS A 276 20.39 3.14 -16.41
CA CYS A 276 19.72 4.13 -15.57
C CYS A 276 20.63 5.32 -15.27
N LYS A 277 20.01 6.41 -14.82
CA LYS A 277 20.68 7.50 -14.11
C LYS A 277 20.51 7.27 -12.61
N GLN A 278 21.58 7.33 -11.85
CA GLN A 278 21.56 7.09 -10.42
C GLN A 278 21.81 8.38 -9.64
N PHE A 279 20.97 8.61 -8.66
CA PHE A 279 21.02 9.70 -7.69
C PHE A 279 21.02 9.13 -6.27
N ARG A 280 21.09 10.01 -5.28
CA ARG A 280 21.01 9.65 -3.87
C ARG A 280 20.17 10.70 -3.14
N ILE A 281 19.30 10.24 -2.26
CA ILE A 281 18.45 11.10 -1.42
C ILE A 281 18.68 10.78 0.05
N ALA A 282 18.46 11.79 0.89
CA ALA A 282 18.39 11.69 2.34
C ALA A 282 17.37 12.72 2.84
N PRO A 283 16.59 12.42 3.90
CA PRO A 283 16.51 11.13 4.59
C PRO A 283 15.87 10.02 3.74
N GLU A 284 15.75 8.82 4.30
CA GLU A 284 15.05 7.71 3.66
C GLU A 284 13.55 7.99 3.39
N VAL A 285 12.95 7.20 2.49
CA VAL A 285 11.58 7.38 1.99
C VAL A 285 10.85 6.05 1.93
N ASN A 286 9.52 6.05 2.02
CA ASN A 286 8.69 4.89 1.70
C ASN A 286 7.69 5.20 0.58
N HIS A 287 6.94 6.29 0.70
CA HIS A 287 5.97 6.74 -0.31
C HIS A 287 6.46 7.97 -1.06
N PHE A 288 6.21 7.99 -2.36
CA PHE A 288 6.55 9.12 -3.22
C PHE A 288 5.79 9.02 -4.54
N TYR A 289 5.58 10.16 -5.19
CA TYR A 289 5.01 10.20 -6.53
C TYR A 289 5.58 11.37 -7.33
N ALA A 290 5.64 11.20 -8.64
CA ALA A 290 6.19 12.20 -9.57
C ALA A 290 5.08 13.00 -10.24
N ARG A 291 5.42 14.23 -10.65
CA ARG A 291 4.65 14.95 -11.67
C ARG A 291 4.77 14.16 -12.98
N TYR A 292 3.65 13.87 -13.64
CA TYR A 292 3.70 13.15 -14.91
C TYR A 292 4.36 13.99 -16.01
N ASP A 293 4.09 15.30 -16.06
CA ASP A 293 4.84 16.22 -16.91
C ASP A 293 6.26 16.45 -16.35
N ASP A 294 7.26 16.09 -17.15
CA ASP A 294 8.69 16.20 -16.85
C ASP A 294 9.43 17.16 -17.79
N THR A 295 8.70 18.02 -18.53
CA THR A 295 9.30 19.02 -19.43
C THR A 295 10.30 19.95 -18.74
N ASP A 296 10.06 20.27 -17.46
CA ASP A 296 10.94 21.06 -16.61
C ASP A 296 11.87 20.19 -15.73
N GLY A 297 12.03 18.90 -16.04
CA GLY A 297 12.77 17.91 -15.26
C GLY A 297 11.88 17.07 -14.35
N VAL A 298 12.45 16.01 -13.77
CA VAL A 298 11.70 15.02 -12.99
C VAL A 298 11.45 15.54 -11.58
N GLN A 299 10.21 15.94 -11.29
CA GLN A 299 9.80 16.44 -9.98
C GLN A 299 9.04 15.37 -9.20
N VAL A 300 9.46 15.12 -7.95
CA VAL A 300 8.94 14.06 -7.10
C VAL A 300 8.63 14.60 -5.71
N VAL A 301 7.42 14.35 -5.23
CA VAL A 301 7.08 14.53 -3.81
C VAL A 301 7.61 13.31 -3.07
N MET A 302 8.45 13.51 -2.06
CA MET A 302 9.00 12.48 -1.19
C MET A 302 8.37 12.60 0.19
N GLU A 303 7.65 11.57 0.63
CA GLU A 303 7.16 11.42 2.00
C GLU A 303 8.23 10.66 2.79
N HIS A 304 9.16 11.42 3.39
CA HIS A 304 10.27 10.82 4.12
C HIS A 304 9.75 10.08 5.35
N SER A 305 10.39 8.94 5.61
CA SER A 305 10.04 8.02 6.68
C SER A 305 11.20 7.85 7.67
N GLU A 306 12.04 8.87 7.81
CA GLU A 306 13.04 8.92 8.88
C GLU A 306 12.33 8.66 10.21
N GLY A 307 12.89 7.77 11.04
CA GLY A 307 12.30 7.46 12.35
C GLY A 307 11.02 6.63 12.32
N VAL A 308 10.49 6.23 11.15
CA VAL A 308 9.41 5.23 11.04
C VAL A 308 10.03 3.91 10.60
N ASP A 309 9.93 2.86 11.43
CA ASP A 309 10.41 1.51 11.10
C ASP A 309 9.22 0.56 10.94
N ILE A 310 8.67 0.51 9.72
CA ILE A 310 7.55 -0.36 9.38
C ILE A 310 7.92 -1.86 9.39
N GLY A 311 9.20 -2.22 9.50
CA GLY A 311 9.65 -3.60 9.66
C GLY A 311 9.73 -4.04 11.12
N MET A 312 9.75 -3.09 12.05
CA MET A 312 9.73 -3.38 13.48
C MET A 312 8.27 -3.50 13.95
N TYR A 313 7.87 -4.66 14.44
CA TYR A 313 6.56 -4.87 15.06
C TYR A 313 6.63 -4.95 16.58
N LEU A 314 5.54 -4.57 17.24
CA LEU A 314 5.36 -4.62 18.69
C LEU A 314 5.14 -6.05 19.18
N ARG A 315 5.79 -6.40 20.30
CA ARG A 315 5.66 -7.69 20.99
C ARG A 315 4.96 -7.52 22.34
N GLU A 316 4.44 -8.62 22.89
CA GLU A 316 3.72 -8.60 24.18
C GLU A 316 4.63 -8.24 25.36
N ASP A 317 5.93 -8.48 25.24
CA ASP A 317 6.96 -8.17 26.23
C ASP A 317 7.70 -6.85 25.96
N ASP A 318 7.29 -6.09 24.93
CA ASP A 318 7.88 -4.79 24.64
C ASP A 318 7.50 -3.75 25.70
N ILE A 319 8.44 -2.81 25.86
CA ILE A 319 8.29 -1.61 26.67
C ILE A 319 8.29 -0.41 25.71
N ASP A 320 7.37 0.52 25.94
CA ASP A 320 7.24 1.73 25.15
C ASP A 320 8.33 2.78 25.47
N VAL A 321 8.36 3.86 24.70
CA VAL A 321 9.37 4.91 24.81
C VAL A 321 9.42 5.59 26.19
N TYR A 322 8.34 5.50 26.98
CA TYR A 322 8.26 6.04 28.35
C TYR A 322 8.44 5.00 29.45
N GLY A 323 8.75 3.75 29.11
CA GLY A 323 9.00 2.71 30.11
C GLY A 323 7.74 1.96 30.56
N ARG A 324 6.62 2.10 29.85
CA ARG A 324 5.35 1.43 30.15
C ARG A 324 5.26 0.11 29.34
N PRO A 325 4.63 -0.96 29.85
CA PRO A 325 4.35 -2.14 29.04
C PRO A 325 3.46 -1.80 27.84
N ILE A 326 3.77 -2.36 26.67
CA ILE A 326 2.90 -2.28 25.51
C ILE A 326 1.60 -3.06 25.79
N ASP A 327 0.48 -2.51 25.33
CA ASP A 327 -0.81 -3.19 25.42
C ASP A 327 -0.84 -4.42 24.50
N PRO A 328 -1.16 -5.63 24.99
CA PRO A 328 -1.23 -6.85 24.17
C PRO A 328 -2.15 -6.74 22.95
N ALA A 329 -3.13 -5.83 22.94
CA ALA A 329 -3.98 -5.58 21.79
C ALA A 329 -3.23 -4.94 20.60
N LEU A 330 -2.08 -4.31 20.84
CA LEU A 330 -1.22 -3.73 19.79
C LEU A 330 -0.14 -4.70 19.29
N ARG A 331 -0.12 -5.95 19.77
CA ARG A 331 0.84 -6.95 19.30
C ARG A 331 0.78 -7.09 17.77
N GLY A 332 1.94 -6.95 17.13
CA GLY A 332 2.10 -7.03 15.69
C GLY A 332 1.94 -5.68 14.97
N MET A 333 1.47 -4.63 15.64
CA MET A 333 1.48 -3.26 15.09
C MET A 333 2.91 -2.87 14.76
N TYR A 334 3.12 -2.12 13.68
CA TYR A 334 4.44 -1.60 13.37
C TYR A 334 4.85 -0.48 14.34
N CYS A 335 6.14 -0.20 14.46
CA CYS A 335 6.64 0.87 15.30
C CYS A 335 6.30 2.23 14.69
N HIS A 336 5.57 3.05 15.43
CA HIS A 336 5.21 4.42 15.01
C HIS A 336 6.42 5.36 14.99
N GLY A 337 6.21 6.52 14.38
CA GLY A 337 7.23 7.51 14.06
C GLY A 337 7.93 8.08 15.29
N MET A 338 9.25 7.95 15.28
CA MET A 338 10.18 8.46 16.29
C MET A 338 10.73 9.85 15.93
N THR A 339 10.23 10.50 14.88
CA THR A 339 10.62 11.87 14.49
C THR A 339 9.41 12.62 13.91
N PRO A 340 9.46 13.96 13.87
CA PRO A 340 8.51 14.74 13.09
C PRO A 340 8.49 14.31 11.63
N ALA A 341 7.31 14.31 11.01
CA ALA A 341 7.17 13.99 9.61
C ALA A 341 7.88 15.03 8.73
N LEU A 342 8.45 14.57 7.62
CA LEU A 342 9.13 15.40 6.65
C LEU A 342 8.64 15.04 5.24
N THR A 343 8.13 16.04 4.52
CA THR A 343 7.80 15.91 3.11
C THR A 343 8.66 16.89 2.31
N THR A 344 9.21 16.47 1.18
CA THR A 344 9.96 17.36 0.28
C THR A 344 9.46 17.26 -1.16
N VAL A 345 9.71 18.30 -1.95
CA VAL A 345 9.65 18.21 -3.42
C VAL A 345 11.07 18.24 -3.93
N LEU A 346 11.51 17.15 -4.56
CA LEU A 346 12.82 17.05 -5.17
C LEU A 346 12.71 17.13 -6.68
N GLN A 347 13.63 17.85 -7.31
CA GLN A 347 13.78 17.92 -8.76
C GLN A 347 15.09 17.26 -9.16
N PHE A 348 15.00 16.23 -10.00
CA PHE A 348 16.12 15.49 -10.56
C PHE A 348 16.38 15.93 -12.00
N ASP A 349 17.62 16.26 -12.30
CA ASP A 349 18.08 16.55 -13.64
C ASP A 349 18.92 15.36 -14.18
N PRO A 350 18.37 14.52 -15.07
CA PRO A 350 19.05 13.34 -15.61
C PRO A 350 20.24 13.66 -16.54
N GLU A 351 20.34 14.90 -17.03
CA GLU A 351 21.43 15.35 -17.91
C GLU A 351 22.63 15.84 -17.10
N THR A 352 22.38 16.61 -16.02
CA THR A 352 23.45 17.16 -15.19
C THR A 352 23.79 16.30 -13.97
N GLY A 353 22.90 15.38 -13.57
CA GLY A 353 23.03 14.57 -12.36
C GLY A 353 22.75 15.36 -11.07
N GLN A 354 22.16 16.56 -11.16
CA GLN A 354 21.84 17.38 -10.00
C GLN A 354 20.49 17.02 -9.40
N VAL A 355 20.41 17.12 -8.06
CA VAL A 355 19.15 17.05 -7.30
C VAL A 355 18.96 18.38 -6.59
N ARG A 356 17.77 18.96 -6.71
CA ARG A 356 17.40 20.21 -6.03
C ARG A 356 16.17 19.99 -5.17
N GLU A 357 16.27 20.31 -3.88
CA GLU A 357 15.10 20.49 -3.03
C GLU A 357 14.39 21.80 -3.43
N ARG A 358 13.12 21.68 -3.84
CA ARG A 358 12.25 22.78 -4.26
C ARG A 358 11.38 23.28 -3.13
N ALA A 359 10.93 22.36 -2.28
CA ALA A 359 10.03 22.63 -1.18
C ALA A 359 10.22 21.61 -0.05
N ARG A 360 9.79 22.01 1.14
CA ARG A 360 9.86 21.22 2.37
C ARG A 360 8.69 21.56 3.28
N ALA A 361 8.04 20.55 3.82
CA ALA A 361 7.05 20.65 4.89
C ALA A 361 7.45 19.78 6.08
N SER A 362 7.50 20.39 7.25
CA SER A 362 7.66 19.73 8.55
C SER A 362 7.22 20.71 9.63
N ASP A 363 6.51 20.20 10.64
CA ASP A 363 6.13 20.96 11.82
C ASP A 363 6.23 20.04 13.06
N PRO A 364 7.31 20.13 13.84
CA PRO A 364 7.51 19.29 15.03
C PRO A 364 6.44 19.45 16.11
N GLU A 365 5.65 20.52 16.11
CA GLU A 365 4.56 20.69 17.09
C GLU A 365 3.26 20.01 16.64
N ARG A 366 3.12 19.71 15.34
CA ARG A 366 1.82 19.32 14.74
C ARG A 366 1.86 18.07 13.87
N TRP A 367 2.92 17.85 13.10
CA TRP A 367 2.96 16.84 12.05
C TRP A 367 3.93 15.72 12.41
N TRP A 368 3.36 14.66 12.98
CA TRP A 368 4.06 13.45 13.39
C TRP A 368 3.58 12.27 12.56
N GLN A 369 4.53 11.49 12.05
CA GLN A 369 4.34 10.33 11.17
C GLN A 369 3.43 10.62 9.96
N ALA A 370 4.02 10.77 8.78
CA ALA A 370 3.26 10.68 7.54
C ALA A 370 2.66 9.26 7.43
N GLU A 371 1.34 9.16 7.47
CA GLU A 371 0.64 7.88 7.35
C GLU A 371 0.49 7.54 5.87
N LEU A 372 -0.46 8.20 5.20
CA LEU A 372 -0.78 7.99 3.78
C LEU A 372 -1.34 9.26 3.14
N SER A 373 -1.09 9.38 1.85
CA SER A 373 -1.54 10.52 1.04
C SER A 373 -2.60 10.17 0.01
N ALA A 374 -3.31 11.21 -0.43
CA ALA A 374 -4.22 11.18 -1.56
C ALA A 374 -3.86 12.26 -2.56
N ILE A 375 -3.93 11.90 -3.85
CA ILE A 375 -3.75 12.79 -4.98
C ILE A 375 -4.77 12.47 -6.06
N ASP A 376 -4.92 13.39 -7.02
CA ASP A 376 -5.73 13.16 -8.20
C ASP A 376 -5.00 12.27 -9.20
N TRP A 377 -5.32 10.97 -9.16
CA TRP A 377 -4.73 9.95 -10.01
C TRP A 377 -5.26 9.96 -11.46
N CYS A 378 -6.14 10.88 -11.86
CA CYS A 378 -6.44 11.03 -13.28
C CYS A 378 -5.21 11.53 -14.05
N ILE A 379 -5.15 11.30 -15.37
CA ILE A 379 -3.99 11.66 -16.19
C ILE A 379 -3.75 13.17 -16.11
N GLU A 380 -4.82 13.96 -16.19
CA GLU A 380 -4.78 15.41 -16.11
C GLU A 380 -4.24 15.87 -14.74
N GLY A 381 -4.70 15.25 -13.65
CA GLY A 381 -4.28 15.55 -12.29
C GLY A 381 -2.85 15.11 -11.97
N GLN A 382 -2.37 14.02 -12.56
CA GLN A 382 -0.96 13.62 -12.47
C GLN A 382 -0.05 14.53 -13.33
N THR A 383 -0.56 15.02 -14.47
CA THR A 383 0.17 15.91 -15.38
C THR A 383 0.40 17.27 -14.75
N ASP A 384 -0.64 17.88 -14.17
CA ASP A 384 -0.57 19.17 -13.46
C ASP A 384 -1.19 19.10 -12.06
N PRO A 385 -0.54 18.43 -11.09
CA PRO A 385 -1.05 18.30 -9.73
C PRO A 385 -0.99 19.62 -8.98
N THR A 386 -2.07 19.97 -8.30
CA THR A 386 -2.17 21.21 -7.51
C THR A 386 -2.22 20.97 -6.00
N ARG A 387 -2.63 19.78 -5.56
CA ARG A 387 -2.79 19.43 -4.14
C ARG A 387 -2.10 18.12 -3.80
N HIS A 388 -1.60 18.08 -2.58
CA HIS A 388 -1.13 16.88 -1.92
C HIS A 388 -1.83 16.79 -0.56
N HIS A 389 -2.74 15.83 -0.41
CA HIS A 389 -3.45 15.61 0.85
C HIS A 389 -2.72 14.53 1.62
N LEU A 390 -2.37 14.79 2.88
CA LEU A 390 -1.59 13.87 3.70
C LEU A 390 -2.21 13.78 5.09
N ILE A 391 -2.39 12.56 5.57
CA ILE A 391 -2.69 12.30 6.97
C ILE A 391 -1.36 12.18 7.72
N TYR A 392 -1.21 13.00 8.76
CA TYR A 392 -0.22 12.80 9.81
C TYR A 392 -0.90 12.08 10.96
N LEU A 393 -0.38 10.93 11.38
CA LEU A 393 -1.06 10.08 12.36
C LEU A 393 -1.02 10.66 13.79
N GLY A 394 -0.06 11.55 14.05
CA GLY A 394 0.20 12.07 15.39
C GLY A 394 1.32 11.28 16.10
N PHE A 395 1.62 11.69 17.31
CA PHE A 395 2.64 11.10 18.16
C PHE A 395 1.99 10.16 19.18
N HIS A 396 2.22 8.85 18.98
CA HIS A 396 1.65 7.77 19.78
C HIS A 396 2.78 7.00 20.50
N PRO A 397 3.26 7.48 21.67
CA PRO A 397 4.39 6.89 22.37
C PRO A 397 4.12 5.43 22.78
N GLU A 398 2.86 5.06 23.00
CA GLU A 398 2.44 3.68 23.29
C GLU A 398 2.68 2.69 22.13
N ALA A 399 2.98 3.17 20.93
CA ALA A 399 3.31 2.36 19.75
C ALA A 399 4.78 2.51 19.32
N ILE A 400 5.62 3.15 20.15
CA ILE A 400 7.05 3.29 19.94
C ILE A 400 7.77 2.40 20.95
N ASN A 401 8.34 1.28 20.51
CA ASN A 401 9.04 0.36 21.41
C ASN A 401 10.52 0.75 21.60
N GLN A 402 11.09 0.44 22.76
CA GLN A 402 12.50 0.74 23.05
C GLN A 402 13.50 -0.06 22.21
N ARG A 403 13.10 -1.17 21.56
CA ARG A 403 13.99 -1.90 20.64
C ARG A 403 14.28 -1.04 19.41
N ALA A 404 13.25 -0.42 18.82
CA ALA A 404 13.39 0.54 17.74
C ALA A 404 14.27 1.73 18.13
N MET A 405 14.04 2.32 19.31
CA MET A 405 14.86 3.42 19.82
C MET A 405 16.35 3.06 19.92
N ARG A 406 16.67 1.81 20.30
CA ARG A 406 18.06 1.32 20.33
C ARG A 406 18.65 1.15 18.93
N ASN A 407 17.89 0.60 17.99
CA ASN A 407 18.36 0.40 16.62
C ASN A 407 18.64 1.75 15.93
N TYR A 408 17.93 2.80 16.31
CA TYR A 408 18.06 4.16 15.79
C TYR A 408 18.87 5.11 16.70
N GLU A 409 19.70 4.59 17.61
CA GLU A 409 20.53 5.41 18.49
C GLU A 409 21.37 6.43 17.69
N GLY A 410 21.33 7.69 18.11
CA GLY A 410 22.02 8.80 17.42
C GLY A 410 21.30 9.37 16.19
N ARG A 411 20.17 8.79 15.78
CA ARG A 411 19.32 9.29 14.68
C ARG A 411 18.03 9.95 15.15
N ILE A 412 17.63 9.68 16.39
CA ILE A 412 16.44 10.24 17.01
C ILE A 412 16.84 11.33 18.00
N ASP A 413 16.08 12.43 18.01
CA ASP A 413 16.17 13.48 19.03
C ASP A 413 14.93 13.42 19.94
N PRO A 414 15.00 12.73 21.10
CA PRO A 414 13.88 12.65 22.03
C PRO A 414 13.46 14.00 22.62
N SER A 415 14.26 15.07 22.50
CA SER A 415 13.86 16.39 22.97
C SER A 415 12.76 17.02 22.11
N LEU A 416 12.54 16.50 20.91
CA LEU A 416 11.42 16.87 20.04
C LEU A 416 10.11 16.17 20.41
N PHE A 417 10.15 15.11 21.23
CA PHE A 417 8.94 14.37 21.58
C PHE A 417 7.93 15.28 22.29
N PRO A 418 6.67 15.33 21.82
CA PRO A 418 5.60 15.99 22.53
C PRO A 418 5.49 15.49 23.97
N ALA A 419 5.12 16.38 24.88
CA ALA A 419 4.90 16.01 26.29
C ALA A 419 3.67 15.12 26.48
N GLU A 420 2.71 15.21 25.57
CA GLU A 420 1.47 14.44 25.54
C GLU A 420 1.26 13.87 24.14
N GLU A 421 0.45 12.81 24.05
CA GLU A 421 0.06 12.17 22.78
C GLU A 421 -0.68 13.19 21.91
N THR A 422 -0.44 13.17 20.60
CA THR A 422 -1.07 14.14 19.67
C THR A 422 -2.06 13.46 18.73
N PRO A 423 -3.18 14.13 18.40
CA PRO A 423 -4.17 13.58 17.48
C PRO A 423 -3.63 13.54 16.04
N ALA A 424 -4.27 12.72 15.21
CA ALA A 424 -4.05 12.75 13.78
C ALA A 424 -4.54 14.07 13.16
N VAL A 425 -3.91 14.47 12.04
CA VAL A 425 -4.25 15.67 11.28
C VAL A 425 -4.28 15.35 9.79
N LEU A 426 -5.37 15.70 9.10
CA LEU A 426 -5.44 15.72 7.63
C LEU A 426 -5.03 17.11 7.15
N VAL A 427 -3.96 17.18 6.35
CA VAL A 427 -3.46 18.43 5.80
C VAL A 427 -3.54 18.40 4.29
N THR A 428 -4.08 19.48 3.71
CA THR A 428 -3.98 19.75 2.28
C THR A 428 -2.83 20.71 2.04
N HIS A 429 -1.78 20.23 1.39
CA HIS A 429 -0.67 21.05 0.94
C HIS A 429 -0.90 21.54 -0.48
N ASP A 430 -0.40 22.74 -0.79
CA ASP A 430 -0.08 23.08 -2.16
C ASP A 430 1.00 22.13 -2.65
N ARG A 431 0.84 21.58 -3.84
CA ARG A 431 1.76 20.57 -4.31
C ARG A 431 3.17 21.13 -4.54
N GLU A 432 3.29 22.37 -5.03
CA GLU A 432 4.57 22.89 -5.54
C GLU A 432 5.52 23.34 -4.44
N ASP A 433 4.99 24.09 -3.47
CA ASP A 433 5.77 24.67 -2.38
C ASP A 433 5.55 23.98 -1.02
N LEU A 434 4.69 22.95 -0.99
CA LEU A 434 4.29 22.22 0.20
C LEU A 434 3.73 23.12 1.32
N LYS A 435 3.20 24.30 0.98
CA LYS A 435 2.51 25.13 1.95
C LYS A 435 1.22 24.45 2.39
N ALA A 436 1.00 24.30 3.69
CA ALA A 436 -0.30 23.90 4.22
C ALA A 436 -1.37 24.94 3.88
N LEU A 437 -2.41 24.51 3.17
CA LEU A 437 -3.52 25.35 2.71
C LEU A 437 -4.74 25.25 3.63
N SER A 438 -5.01 24.04 4.14
CA SER A 438 -6.07 23.76 5.10
C SER A 438 -5.73 22.50 5.91
N GLU A 439 -6.19 22.44 7.16
CA GLU A 439 -5.87 21.38 8.11
C GLU A 439 -7.12 21.00 8.91
N TRP A 440 -7.32 19.72 9.18
CA TRP A 440 -8.36 19.18 10.06
C TRP A 440 -7.74 18.26 11.11
N THR A 441 -8.06 18.50 12.38
CA THR A 441 -7.59 17.68 13.50
C THR A 441 -8.68 16.72 13.94
N PHE A 442 -8.36 15.43 14.00
CA PHE A 442 -9.27 14.38 14.45
C PHE A 442 -9.35 14.30 15.98
N ALA A 443 -10.26 13.48 16.52
CA ALA A 443 -10.22 13.16 17.94
C ALA A 443 -8.95 12.36 18.28
N LEU A 444 -8.51 12.40 19.54
CA LEU A 444 -7.27 11.74 19.94
C LEU A 444 -7.31 10.21 19.77
N ASP A 445 -8.49 9.62 19.91
CA ASP A 445 -8.77 8.18 19.77
C ASP A 445 -9.20 7.77 18.34
N ASP A 446 -9.15 8.71 17.40
CA ASP A 446 -9.34 8.43 15.98
C ASP A 446 -8.04 8.05 15.31
N TYR A 447 -8.11 6.99 14.53
CA TYR A 447 -7.02 6.53 13.69
C TYR A 447 -7.48 6.59 12.22
N PRO A 448 -7.38 7.77 11.59
CA PRO A 448 -7.69 7.94 10.18
C PRO A 448 -6.57 7.33 9.32
N THR A 449 -6.96 6.63 8.27
CA THR A 449 -6.02 6.00 7.33
C THR A 449 -6.55 6.09 5.90
N SER A 450 -5.69 5.71 4.95
CA SER A 450 -6.01 5.47 3.54
C SER A 450 -6.95 6.52 2.92
N PRO A 451 -6.54 7.79 2.83
CA PRO A 451 -7.34 8.80 2.16
C PRO A 451 -7.36 8.50 0.65
N SER A 452 -8.50 8.73 -0.01
CA SER A 452 -8.62 8.63 -1.47
C SER A 452 -9.28 9.88 -2.04
N PHE A 453 -8.68 10.46 -3.07
CA PHE A 453 -9.30 11.54 -3.83
C PHE A 453 -10.37 10.98 -4.77
N VAL A 454 -11.52 11.64 -4.78
CA VAL A 454 -12.65 11.35 -5.66
C VAL A 454 -12.95 12.58 -6.49
N PRO A 455 -12.74 12.54 -7.82
CA PRO A 455 -13.04 13.66 -8.70
C PRO A 455 -14.54 14.01 -8.67
N ARG A 456 -14.86 15.31 -8.73
CA ARG A 456 -16.26 15.77 -8.77
C ARG A 456 -16.98 15.22 -10.00
N GLY A 457 -18.16 14.61 -9.80
CA GLY A 457 -18.88 13.88 -10.84
C GLY A 457 -19.65 14.70 -11.88
N ARG A 458 -19.68 16.04 -11.77
CA ARG A 458 -20.46 16.92 -12.65
C ARG A 458 -19.55 17.61 -13.68
N GLY A 459 -19.79 17.38 -14.97
CA GLY A 459 -19.19 18.13 -16.08
C GLY A 459 -17.82 17.64 -16.58
N GLY A 460 -17.16 16.72 -15.88
CA GLY A 460 -15.88 16.11 -16.27
C GLY A 460 -16.00 14.80 -17.07
N THR A 461 -14.88 14.08 -17.23
CA THR A 461 -14.86 12.72 -17.78
C THR A 461 -15.30 11.71 -16.72
N ARG A 462 -15.31 10.41 -17.02
CA ARG A 462 -15.54 9.40 -15.97
C ARG A 462 -14.38 9.25 -14.98
N TYR A 463 -13.17 9.74 -15.33
CA TYR A 463 -11.95 9.63 -14.52
C TYR A 463 -11.52 10.94 -13.87
N ALA A 464 -11.99 12.07 -14.37
CA ALA A 464 -11.54 13.40 -13.96
C ALA A 464 -12.73 14.35 -13.76
N GLY A 465 -12.56 15.31 -12.84
CA GLY A 465 -13.49 16.42 -12.62
C GLY A 465 -13.38 17.49 -13.71
N THR A 466 -14.03 18.64 -13.50
CA THR A 466 -13.93 19.77 -14.44
C THR A 466 -12.63 20.57 -14.28
N ASN A 467 -12.01 20.51 -13.11
CA ASN A 467 -10.76 21.19 -12.82
C ASN A 467 -9.77 20.25 -12.09
N PRO A 468 -9.13 19.31 -12.81
CA PRO A 468 -8.25 18.30 -12.23
C PRO A 468 -7.07 18.87 -11.45
N GLY A 469 -6.41 18.02 -10.66
CA GLY A 469 -5.21 18.36 -9.89
C GLY A 469 -5.39 18.24 -8.38
N GLY A 470 -6.50 17.65 -7.91
CA GLY A 470 -6.69 17.31 -6.49
C GLY A 470 -7.48 18.32 -5.67
N HIS A 471 -7.87 19.48 -6.21
CA HIS A 471 -8.68 20.45 -5.46
C HIS A 471 -10.18 20.41 -5.81
N ASP A 472 -10.57 19.99 -7.02
CA ASP A 472 -11.98 19.89 -7.45
C ASP A 472 -12.54 18.48 -7.26
N GLY A 473 -12.90 18.18 -6.01
CA GLY A 473 -13.44 16.87 -5.67
C GLY A 473 -13.61 16.70 -4.18
N TYR A 474 -13.46 15.46 -3.75
CA TYR A 474 -13.68 15.03 -2.38
C TYR A 474 -12.54 14.15 -1.88
N LEU A 475 -12.37 14.08 -0.57
CA LEU A 475 -11.54 13.06 0.06
C LEU A 475 -12.43 12.11 0.84
N VAL A 476 -12.29 10.81 0.56
CA VAL A 476 -12.88 9.73 1.35
C VAL A 476 -11.81 9.24 2.30
N VAL A 477 -12.06 9.31 3.61
CA VAL A 477 -11.12 8.92 4.66
C VAL A 477 -11.76 7.86 5.54
N ALA A 478 -11.10 6.72 5.68
CA ALA A 478 -11.53 5.68 6.61
C ALA A 478 -10.97 5.98 8.01
N VAL A 479 -11.81 5.90 9.03
CA VAL A 479 -11.41 6.21 10.41
C VAL A 479 -11.73 5.05 11.32
N HIS A 480 -10.68 4.47 11.91
CA HIS A 480 -10.80 3.47 12.97
C HIS A 480 -11.01 4.16 14.31
N ASN A 481 -11.93 3.62 15.10
CA ASN A 481 -12.19 4.02 16.46
C ASN A 481 -12.87 2.82 17.17
N ASP A 482 -12.53 2.59 18.44
CA ASP A 482 -13.05 1.44 19.21
C ASP A 482 -14.56 1.50 19.45
N ASP A 483 -15.16 2.69 19.45
CA ASP A 483 -16.60 2.86 19.55
C ASP A 483 -17.31 2.53 18.24
N ARG A 484 -16.72 2.91 17.10
CA ARG A 484 -17.34 2.78 15.78
C ARG A 484 -16.38 3.11 14.63
N PHE A 485 -16.23 2.19 13.68
CA PHE A 485 -15.65 2.48 12.36
C PHE A 485 -16.51 3.48 11.58
N ARG A 486 -15.89 4.33 10.77
CA ARG A 486 -16.62 5.27 9.90
C ARG A 486 -15.83 5.67 8.66
N ILE A 487 -16.55 6.23 7.71
CA ILE A 487 -16.03 6.89 6.52
C ILE A 487 -16.39 8.36 6.59
N GLU A 488 -15.40 9.23 6.59
CA GLU A 488 -15.57 10.68 6.57
C GLU A 488 -15.30 11.22 5.16
N LEU A 489 -16.20 12.08 4.68
CA LEU A 489 -16.08 12.74 3.39
C LEU A 489 -15.76 14.21 3.59
N PHE A 490 -14.68 14.69 2.97
CA PHE A 490 -14.26 16.09 3.01
C PHE A 490 -14.38 16.72 1.63
N ASP A 491 -14.59 18.04 1.57
CA ASP A 491 -14.35 18.82 0.36
C ASP A 491 -12.83 18.99 0.18
N ALA A 492 -12.29 18.52 -0.94
CA ALA A 492 -10.84 18.53 -1.18
C ALA A 492 -10.27 19.95 -1.31
N ALA A 493 -11.10 20.96 -1.59
CA ALA A 493 -10.66 22.35 -1.69
C ALA A 493 -10.35 22.97 -0.32
N ASP A 494 -10.95 22.48 0.77
CA ASP A 494 -10.84 23.07 2.11
C ASP A 494 -11.21 22.04 3.20
N VAL A 495 -10.26 21.16 3.53
CA VAL A 495 -10.48 20.10 4.53
C VAL A 495 -10.70 20.67 5.93
N GLY A 496 -10.26 21.91 6.19
CA GLY A 496 -10.39 22.56 7.49
C GLY A 496 -11.81 22.93 7.88
N ARG A 497 -12.78 22.80 6.97
CA ARG A 497 -14.22 22.87 7.28
C ARG A 497 -14.72 21.63 8.03
N GLY A 498 -13.92 20.57 8.09
CA GLY A 498 -14.32 19.28 8.61
C GLY A 498 -15.12 18.45 7.61
N PRO A 499 -15.54 17.24 8.02
CA PRO A 499 -16.27 16.34 7.16
C PRO A 499 -17.65 16.91 6.80
N ILE A 500 -17.97 16.92 5.50
CA ILE A 500 -19.26 17.36 4.96
C ILE A 500 -20.33 16.25 5.06
N SER A 501 -19.90 15.00 5.22
CA SER A 501 -20.75 13.84 5.45
C SER A 501 -19.96 12.73 6.16
N VAL A 502 -20.64 11.94 7.00
CA VAL A 502 -20.07 10.78 7.68
C VAL A 502 -20.98 9.56 7.46
N LEU A 503 -20.40 8.47 6.95
CA LEU A 503 -21.04 7.17 6.84
C LEU A 503 -20.55 6.26 7.96
N ALA A 504 -21.45 5.47 8.54
CA ALA A 504 -21.04 4.48 9.53
C ALA A 504 -21.98 3.27 9.62
N PRO A 505 -21.47 2.06 9.93
CA PRO A 505 -22.25 0.87 10.29
C PRO A 505 -22.85 1.05 11.69
N PRO A 506 -23.68 0.15 12.27
CA PRO A 506 -24.16 0.30 13.65
C PRO A 506 -23.05 0.52 14.69
N ASN A 507 -23.33 1.26 15.78
CA ASN A 507 -22.38 1.47 16.89
C ASN A 507 -21.80 0.16 17.41
N GLY A 508 -20.52 0.15 17.78
CA GLY A 508 -19.77 -1.03 18.22
C GLY A 508 -19.24 -1.90 17.07
N THR A 509 -19.48 -1.53 15.81
CA THR A 509 -18.88 -2.21 14.65
C THR A 509 -17.54 -1.58 14.34
N THR A 510 -16.49 -2.41 14.34
CA THR A 510 -15.13 -2.04 13.99
C THR A 510 -14.66 -2.88 12.80
N VAL A 511 -13.58 -2.46 12.13
CA VAL A 511 -12.97 -3.22 11.04
C VAL A 511 -11.46 -3.38 11.30
N PRO A 512 -10.80 -4.42 10.76
CA PRO A 512 -9.35 -4.58 10.91
C PRO A 512 -8.57 -3.46 10.21
N PHE A 513 -7.29 -3.34 10.59
CA PHE A 513 -6.34 -2.37 10.04
C PHE A 513 -6.40 -2.26 8.51
N LEU A 514 -6.67 -1.05 8.02
CA LEU A 514 -6.71 -0.74 6.60
C LEU A 514 -5.36 -0.15 6.16
N ILE A 515 -4.84 -0.60 5.01
CA ILE A 515 -3.52 -0.23 4.50
C ILE A 515 -3.67 0.83 3.41
N HIS A 516 -3.60 0.51 2.11
CA HIS A 516 -3.80 1.51 1.06
C HIS A 516 -5.19 1.44 0.45
N SER A 517 -5.62 2.57 -0.09
CA SER A 517 -6.88 2.72 -0.80
C SER A 517 -6.70 3.37 -2.15
N ALA A 518 -7.66 3.15 -3.03
CA ALA A 518 -7.77 3.87 -4.29
C ALA A 518 -9.24 4.18 -4.59
N TRP A 519 -9.45 5.13 -5.48
CA TRP A 519 -10.74 5.35 -6.11
C TRP A 519 -10.77 4.69 -7.49
N MET A 520 -11.89 4.06 -7.84
CA MET A 520 -12.16 3.57 -9.18
C MET A 520 -13.55 4.05 -9.68
N PRO A 521 -13.69 4.38 -10.97
CA PRO A 521 -14.91 5.00 -11.47
C PRO A 521 -16.10 4.04 -11.55
N GLU A 522 -15.88 2.79 -11.97
CA GLU A 522 -16.93 1.77 -12.08
C GLU A 522 -16.35 0.41 -11.71
N ALA A 523 -17.09 -0.36 -10.94
CA ALA A 523 -16.77 -1.76 -10.71
C ALA A 523 -17.55 -2.63 -11.71
N ASN A 524 -16.87 -3.04 -12.79
CA ASN A 524 -17.40 -3.97 -13.79
C ASN A 524 -16.80 -5.38 -13.59
N PRO A 525 -17.48 -6.46 -13.99
CA PRO A 525 -16.88 -7.79 -13.96
C PRO A 525 -15.57 -7.83 -14.74
N ALA A 526 -14.62 -8.63 -14.27
CA ALA A 526 -13.34 -8.80 -14.95
C ALA A 526 -13.58 -9.27 -16.39
N PRO A 527 -12.94 -8.63 -17.39
CA PRO A 527 -13.14 -8.99 -18.78
C PRO A 527 -12.59 -10.40 -19.05
N ASN A 528 -13.15 -11.10 -20.03
CA ASN A 528 -12.58 -12.36 -20.49
C ASN A 528 -11.34 -12.08 -21.35
N LEU A 529 -10.16 -12.25 -20.77
CA LEU A 529 -8.85 -12.03 -21.36
C LEU A 529 -7.98 -13.26 -21.11
N GLU A 530 -7.01 -13.48 -21.99
CA GLU A 530 -5.96 -14.45 -21.72
C GLU A 530 -5.15 -14.00 -20.49
N ARG A 531 -4.94 -14.90 -19.54
CA ARG A 531 -4.22 -14.66 -18.30
C ARG A 531 -3.40 -15.87 -17.93
N HIS A 532 -2.36 -15.64 -17.12
CA HIS A 532 -1.60 -16.71 -16.51
C HIS A 532 -2.48 -17.54 -15.58
N ARG A 533 -2.36 -18.87 -15.64
CA ARG A 533 -3.10 -19.80 -14.76
C ARG A 533 -2.15 -20.39 -13.74
N PHE A 534 -2.64 -20.59 -12.53
CA PHE A 534 -1.84 -21.21 -11.48
C PHE A 534 -1.33 -22.61 -11.86
N THR A 535 -2.11 -23.39 -12.64
CA THR A 535 -1.66 -24.70 -13.11
C THR A 535 -0.40 -24.63 -13.98
N ASP A 536 -0.15 -23.49 -14.63
CA ASP A 536 1.00 -23.33 -15.53
C ASP A 536 2.29 -23.03 -14.74
N ASP A 537 2.21 -22.67 -13.45
CA ASP A 537 3.39 -22.61 -12.55
C ASP A 537 3.75 -23.97 -11.95
N LEU A 538 2.89 -24.99 -12.11
CA LEU A 538 3.08 -26.32 -11.56
C LEU A 538 3.84 -27.21 -12.55
N ASP A 539 5.13 -27.41 -12.29
CA ASP A 539 6.03 -28.16 -13.16
C ASP A 539 6.80 -29.26 -12.39
N VAL A 540 7.96 -29.66 -12.93
CA VAL A 540 8.86 -30.66 -12.34
C VAL A 540 9.34 -30.30 -10.93
N ARG A 541 9.24 -29.03 -10.50
CA ARG A 541 9.56 -28.61 -9.13
C ARG A 541 8.63 -29.26 -8.09
N LEU A 542 7.43 -29.69 -8.49
CA LEU A 542 6.54 -30.46 -7.62
C LEU A 542 7.13 -31.80 -7.17
N ASP A 543 8.07 -32.37 -7.92
CA ASP A 543 8.74 -33.64 -7.57
C ASP A 543 9.63 -33.50 -6.31
N GLN A 544 9.87 -32.26 -5.86
CA GLN A 544 10.57 -31.96 -4.60
C GLN A 544 9.68 -32.11 -3.37
N LEU A 545 8.35 -32.20 -3.55
CA LEU A 545 7.38 -32.28 -2.47
C LEU A 545 6.94 -33.73 -2.22
N ASP A 546 6.48 -33.98 -1.00
CA ASP A 546 5.77 -35.22 -0.70
C ASP A 546 4.55 -35.39 -1.63
N PRO A 547 4.22 -36.61 -2.08
CA PRO A 547 3.15 -36.83 -3.05
C PRO A 547 1.79 -36.24 -2.65
N ASP A 548 1.47 -36.22 -1.35
CA ASP A 548 0.25 -35.60 -0.81
C ASP A 548 0.22 -34.08 -1.02
N LEU A 549 1.34 -33.39 -0.74
CA LEU A 549 1.47 -31.95 -0.92
C LEU A 549 1.40 -31.57 -2.42
N ALA A 550 2.03 -32.37 -3.28
CA ALA A 550 1.96 -32.18 -4.72
C ALA A 550 0.53 -32.44 -5.26
N ALA A 551 -0.19 -33.42 -4.71
CA ALA A 551 -1.59 -33.66 -5.05
C ALA A 551 -2.50 -32.50 -4.63
N THR A 552 -2.31 -31.97 -3.42
CA THR A 552 -3.05 -30.81 -2.90
C THR A 552 -2.86 -29.58 -3.80
N ALA A 553 -1.62 -29.31 -4.26
CA ALA A 553 -1.36 -28.20 -5.18
C ALA A 553 -2.07 -28.37 -6.53
N ARG A 554 -2.09 -29.59 -7.09
CA ARG A 554 -2.82 -29.90 -8.33
C ARG A 554 -4.34 -29.78 -8.15
N GLU A 555 -4.86 -30.15 -6.99
CA GLU A 555 -6.27 -29.97 -6.64
C GLU A 555 -6.65 -28.49 -6.61
N VAL A 556 -5.85 -27.65 -5.92
CA VAL A 556 -6.06 -26.19 -5.90
C VAL A 556 -6.02 -25.60 -7.31
N ALA A 557 -5.10 -26.04 -8.17
CA ALA A 557 -5.04 -25.61 -9.56
C ALA A 557 -6.29 -26.02 -10.36
N ALA A 558 -6.76 -27.26 -10.20
CA ALA A 558 -8.00 -27.71 -10.84
C ALA A 558 -9.23 -26.93 -10.35
N ASP A 559 -9.31 -26.63 -9.05
CA ASP A 559 -10.40 -25.85 -8.45
C ASP A 559 -10.41 -24.39 -8.95
N LEU A 560 -9.27 -23.85 -9.38
CA LEU A 560 -9.16 -22.49 -9.94
C LEU A 560 -9.49 -22.44 -11.44
N ASP A 561 -9.18 -23.51 -12.19
CA ASP A 561 -9.43 -23.59 -13.65
C ASP A 561 -10.91 -23.79 -14.04
N VAL A 562 -11.79 -24.12 -13.08
CA VAL A 562 -13.24 -24.37 -13.32
C VAL A 562 -14.08 -23.09 -13.31
N ARG A 563 -13.49 -21.93 -13.01
CA ARG A 563 -14.19 -20.64 -12.83
C ARG A 563 -14.51 -19.90 -14.13
#